data_AF-A0A936DYX3-F1
#
_entry.id   AF-A0A936DYX3-F1
#
_cell.length_a   1.000
_cell.length_b   1.000
_cell.length_c   1.000
_cell.angle_alpha   90.00
_cell.angle_beta   90.00
_cell.angle_gamma   90.00
#
_symmetry.space_group_name_H-M   'P 1'
#
loop_
_entity.id
_entity.type
_entity.pdbx_description
1 polymer ?
#
loop_
_entity_poly.entity_id
_entity_poly.type
_entity_poly.pdbx_seq_one_letter_code
_entity_poly.pdbx_strand_id
1 'polypeptide(L)'
;MVAYYLLGHSIELSLKAFLLAKGYEIRVLRDPKQFGHSVANLLAEARRRKLGKEVKLSKRECAAIVLLSETYKGKRLEYVEYGVYRLPEYFFLQAVAEKLVLGLRKCSMNATGRQKP
;
A
#
# COMPACT_ATOMS: atom_id res chain seq x y z
N MET A 1 -11.98 -12.56 6.69
CA MET A 1 -10.83 -11.93 5.98
C MET A 1 -11.06 -10.49 5.52
N VAL A 2 -12.30 -10.00 5.48
CA VAL A 2 -12.63 -8.60 5.11
C VAL A 2 -11.77 -7.56 5.83
N ALA A 3 -11.48 -7.74 7.12
CA ALA A 3 -10.62 -6.82 7.87
C ALA A 3 -9.19 -6.70 7.27
N TYR A 4 -8.58 -7.81 6.84
CA TYR A 4 -7.28 -7.79 6.17
C TYR A 4 -7.36 -7.18 4.77
N TYR A 5 -8.47 -7.39 4.05
CA TYR A 5 -8.72 -6.72 2.78
C TYR A 5 -8.76 -5.19 2.97
N LEU A 6 -9.50 -4.70 3.96
CA LEU A 6 -9.58 -3.27 4.25
C LEU A 6 -8.22 -2.68 4.67
N LEU A 7 -7.44 -3.41 5.48
CA LEU A 7 -6.07 -2.98 5.83
C LEU A 7 -5.16 -2.95 4.60
N GLY A 8 -5.21 -3.97 3.74
CA GLY A 8 -4.45 -4.01 2.50
C GLY A 8 -4.81 -2.85 1.56
N HIS A 9 -6.10 -2.58 1.41
CA HIS A 9 -6.60 -1.47 0.62
C HIS A 9 -6.20 -0.11 1.18
N SER A 10 -6.24 0.06 2.51
CA SER A 10 -5.77 1.27 3.20
C SER A 10 -4.29 1.54 2.94
N ILE A 11 -3.45 0.50 3.05
CA ILE A 11 -2.01 0.59 2.77
C ILE A 11 -1.77 0.93 1.28
N GLU A 12 -2.48 0.26 0.37
CA GLU A 12 -2.41 0.50 -1.06
C GLU A 12 -2.72 1.97 -1.41
N LEU A 13 -3.84 2.50 -0.91
CA LEU A 13 -4.25 3.88 -1.13
C LEU A 13 -3.27 4.88 -0.54
N SER A 14 -2.75 4.60 0.66
CA SER A 14 -1.75 5.46 1.32
C SER A 14 -0.47 5.57 0.47
N LEU A 15 0.03 4.45 -0.05
CA LEU A 15 1.22 4.43 -0.91
C LEU A 15 0.96 5.13 -2.26
N LYS A 16 -0.21 4.93 -2.87
CA LYS A 16 -0.62 5.63 -4.10
C LYS A 16 -0.70 7.13 -3.89
N ALA A 17 -1.27 7.59 -2.77
CA ALA A 17 -1.34 9.01 -2.44
C ALA A 17 0.06 9.63 -2.29
N PHE A 18 0.99 8.91 -1.66
CA PHE A 18 2.39 9.34 -1.58
C PHE A 18 3.04 9.44 -2.97
N LEU A 19 2.88 8.43 -3.83
CA LEU A 19 3.46 8.46 -5.18
C LEU A 19 2.85 9.57 -6.04
N LEU A 20 1.54 9.82 -5.90
CA LEU A 20 0.85 10.94 -6.54
C LEU A 20 1.46 12.28 -6.09
N ALA A 21 1.71 12.46 -4.78
CA ALA A 21 2.38 13.63 -4.23
C ALA A 21 3.83 13.80 -4.73
N LYS A 22 4.48 12.72 -5.19
CA LYS A 22 5.80 12.74 -5.81
C LYS A 22 5.76 12.89 -7.35
N GLY A 23 4.58 13.16 -7.93
CA GLY A 23 4.41 13.51 -9.34
C GLY A 23 4.04 12.35 -10.27
N TYR A 24 3.67 11.18 -9.73
CA TYR A 24 3.11 10.12 -10.57
C TYR A 24 1.73 10.50 -11.10
N GLU A 25 1.46 10.19 -12.37
CA GLU A 25 0.12 10.37 -12.94
C GLU A 25 -0.84 9.29 -12.42
N ILE A 26 -2.11 9.66 -12.24
CA ILE A 26 -3.17 8.73 -11.81
C ILE A 26 -3.29 7.55 -12.78
N ARG A 27 -3.13 7.79 -14.09
CA ARG A 27 -3.19 6.73 -15.13
C ARG A 27 -2.11 5.67 -14.89
N VAL A 28 -0.89 6.11 -14.54
CA VAL A 28 0.23 5.22 -14.20
C VAL A 28 -0.05 4.43 -12.92
N LEU A 29 -0.58 5.08 -11.88
CA LEU A 29 -0.90 4.40 -10.61
C LEU A 29 -2.07 3.39 -10.71
N ARG A 30 -2.93 3.57 -11.72
CA ARG A 30 -4.03 2.65 -12.04
C ARG A 30 -3.62 1.55 -13.03
N ASP A 31 -2.48 1.69 -13.71
CA ASP A 31 -2.03 0.73 -14.70
C ASP A 31 -1.70 -0.62 -14.04
N PRO A 32 -2.46 -1.68 -14.35
CA PRO A 32 -2.23 -2.98 -13.75
C PRO A 32 -0.88 -3.59 -14.14
N LYS A 33 -0.27 -3.18 -15.25
CA LYS A 33 1.07 -3.64 -15.65
C LYS A 33 2.18 -3.02 -14.81
N GLN A 34 1.97 -1.82 -14.26
CA GLN A 34 2.98 -1.10 -13.47
C GLN A 34 2.81 -1.32 -11.97
N PHE A 35 1.58 -1.17 -11.46
CA PHE A 35 1.29 -1.25 -10.02
C PHE A 35 0.11 -2.15 -9.67
N GLY A 36 -0.39 -2.94 -10.63
CA GLY A 36 -1.57 -3.79 -10.49
C GLY A 36 -1.48 -4.77 -9.32
N HIS A 37 -2.20 -4.44 -8.25
CA HIS A 37 -2.48 -5.25 -7.07
C HIS A 37 -1.28 -5.72 -6.24
N SER A 38 -0.07 -5.26 -6.55
CA SER A 38 1.11 -5.54 -5.73
C SER A 38 1.38 -4.35 -4.82
N VAL A 39 0.85 -4.43 -3.59
CA VAL A 39 1.21 -3.52 -2.50
C VAL A 39 2.74 -3.53 -2.27
N ALA A 40 3.39 -4.67 -2.52
CA ALA A 40 4.85 -4.77 -2.50
C ALA A 40 5.53 -3.88 -3.56
N ASN A 41 5.02 -3.81 -4.78
CA ASN A 41 5.58 -2.95 -5.84
C ASN A 41 5.42 -1.47 -5.49
N LEU A 42 4.24 -1.08 -4.99
CA LEU A 42 3.98 0.28 -4.51
C LEU A 42 4.93 0.66 -3.36
N LEU A 43 5.16 -0.26 -2.41
CA LEU A 43 6.09 -0.04 -1.31
C LEU A 43 7.52 0.11 -1.80
N ALA A 44 7.96 -0.74 -2.73
CA ALA A 44 9.30 -0.68 -3.30
C ALA A 44 9.54 0.67 -4.01
N GLU A 45 8.59 1.11 -4.84
CA GLU A 45 8.71 2.38 -5.54
C GLU A 45 8.62 3.58 -4.58
N ALA A 46 7.70 3.55 -3.61
CA ALA A 46 7.62 4.59 -2.60
C ALA A 46 8.94 4.74 -1.82
N ARG A 47 9.59 3.62 -1.47
CA ARG A 47 10.90 3.62 -0.81
C ARG A 47 11.99 4.24 -1.70
N ARG A 48 12.03 3.90 -3.00
CA ARG A 48 12.95 4.55 -3.96
C ARG A 48 12.75 6.07 -4.02
N ARG A 49 11.49 6.51 -3.89
CA ARG A 49 11.08 7.92 -3.82
C ARG A 49 11.23 8.55 -2.42
N LYS A 50 12.05 7.95 -1.55
CA LYS A 50 12.40 8.45 -0.21
C LYS A 50 11.21 8.49 0.77
N LEU A 51 10.31 7.50 0.73
CA LEU A 51 9.23 7.32 1.72
C LEU A 51 9.71 7.49 3.16
N GLY A 52 10.92 7.04 3.48
CA GLY A 52 11.54 7.17 4.82
C GLY A 52 11.69 8.60 5.35
N LYS A 53 11.57 9.62 4.50
CA LYS A 53 11.53 11.04 4.93
C LYS A 53 10.18 11.43 5.54
N GLU A 54 9.10 10.79 5.10
CA GLU A 54 7.74 11.05 5.60
C GLU A 54 7.35 10.00 6.65
N VAL A 55 7.62 8.71 6.37
CA VAL A 55 7.28 7.58 7.24
C VAL A 55 8.42 6.57 7.31
N LYS A 56 8.97 6.37 8.50
CA LYS A 56 10.01 5.36 8.75
C LYS A 56 9.39 4.01 9.05
N LEU A 57 9.43 3.10 8.08
CA LEU A 57 9.07 1.70 8.25
C LEU A 57 10.31 0.86 8.58
N SER A 58 10.23 0.08 9.65
CA SER A 58 11.19 -0.95 10.03
C SER A 58 11.18 -2.11 9.02
N LYS A 59 12.23 -2.93 9.06
CA LYS A 59 12.33 -4.13 8.22
C LYS A 59 11.14 -5.09 8.42
N ARG A 60 10.69 -5.25 9.66
CA ARG A 60 9.57 -6.13 10.02
C ARG A 60 8.23 -5.61 9.47
N GLU A 61 7.99 -4.30 9.57
CA GLU A 61 6.78 -3.67 9.01
C GLU A 61 6.75 -3.80 7.48
N CYS A 62 7.89 -3.61 6.81
CA CYS A 62 7.96 -3.84 5.36
C CYS A 62 7.71 -5.30 4.98
N ALA A 63 8.28 -6.25 5.73
CA ALA A 63 8.06 -7.67 5.48
C ALA A 63 6.57 -8.05 5.65
N ALA A 64 5.88 -7.49 6.64
CA ALA A 64 4.44 -7.72 6.82
C ALA A 64 3.59 -7.18 5.66
N ILE A 65 3.94 -6.02 5.12
CA ILE A 65 3.26 -5.47 3.92
C ILE A 65 3.48 -6.38 2.70
N VAL A 66 4.71 -6.88 2.51
CA VAL A 66 5.03 -7.80 1.41
C VAL A 66 4.26 -9.12 1.56
N LEU A 67 4.24 -9.69 2.76
CA LEU A 67 3.49 -10.91 3.05
C LEU A 67 1.98 -10.74 2.81
N LEU A 68 1.41 -9.61 3.24
CA LEU A 68 0.01 -9.28 2.94
C LEU A 68 -0.23 -9.18 1.43
N SER A 69 0.70 -8.56 0.68
CA SER A 69 0.58 -8.38 -0.76
C SER A 69 0.45 -9.69 -1.53
N GLU A 70 1.10 -10.77 -1.09
CA GLU A 70 1.01 -12.09 -1.72
C GLU A 70 -0.41 -12.66 -1.61
N THR A 71 -1.03 -12.51 -0.44
CA THR A 71 -2.41 -12.98 -0.19
C THR A 71 -3.44 -12.04 -0.83
N TYR A 72 -3.18 -10.74 -0.84
CA TYR A 72 -4.06 -9.70 -1.40
C TYR A 72 -4.13 -9.76 -2.94
N LYS A 73 -3.00 -10.03 -3.62
CA LYS A 73 -2.93 -10.06 -5.10
C LYS A 73 -3.85 -11.10 -5.74
N GLY A 74 -4.09 -12.22 -5.06
CA GLY A 74 -4.91 -13.31 -5.59
C GLY A 74 -6.42 -13.14 -5.44
N LYS A 75 -6.92 -11.98 -4.98
CA LYS A 75 -8.34 -11.79 -4.59
C LYS A 75 -8.87 -12.82 -3.59
N ARG A 76 -7.98 -13.61 -2.98
CA ARG A 76 -8.31 -14.66 -2.00
C ARG A 76 -8.96 -14.09 -0.75
N LEU A 77 -8.76 -12.80 -0.50
CA LEU A 77 -9.42 -12.08 0.59
C LEU A 77 -10.85 -11.63 0.25
N GLU A 78 -11.17 -11.50 -1.05
CA GLU A 78 -12.50 -11.11 -1.58
C GLU A 78 -13.40 -12.33 -1.76
N TYR A 79 -12.84 -13.43 -2.25
CA TYR A 79 -13.54 -14.70 -2.45
C TYR A 79 -12.87 -15.77 -1.58
N VAL A 80 -13.65 -16.44 -0.74
CA VAL A 80 -13.14 -17.50 0.15
C VAL A 80 -12.60 -18.64 -0.72
N GLU A 81 -11.28 -18.72 -0.83
CA GLU A 81 -10.60 -19.88 -1.40
C GLU A 81 -10.16 -20.83 -0.28
N TYR A 82 -10.36 -22.14 -0.47
CA TYR A 82 -9.87 -23.12 0.49
C TYR A 82 -8.32 -23.18 0.45
N GLY A 83 -7.67 -23.27 1.62
CA GLY A 83 -6.22 -23.39 1.74
C GLY A 83 -5.62 -22.69 2.95
N VAL A 84 -4.30 -22.77 3.11
CA VAL A 84 -3.56 -22.10 4.19
C VAL A 84 -3.31 -20.63 3.83
N TYR A 85 -3.67 -19.73 4.74
CA TYR A 85 -3.39 -18.31 4.64
C TYR A 85 -2.18 -17.96 5.48
N ARG A 86 -1.15 -17.35 4.85
CA ARG A 86 -0.02 -16.77 5.58
C ARG A 86 -0.25 -15.27 5.69
N LEU A 87 -0.88 -14.86 6.78
CA LEU A 87 -1.15 -13.47 7.07
C LEU A 87 -0.26 -12.99 8.21
N PRO A 88 0.19 -11.71 8.18
CA PRO A 88 0.78 -11.10 9.36
C PRO A 88 -0.24 -11.03 10.49
N GLU A 89 0.23 -10.87 11.72
CA GLU A 89 -0.65 -10.63 12.87
C GLU A 89 -1.47 -9.34 12.65
N TYR A 90 -2.77 -9.40 12.98
CA TYR A 90 -3.73 -8.36 12.62
C TYR A 90 -3.42 -7.02 13.27
N PHE A 91 -3.21 -6.98 14.59
CA PHE A 91 -2.95 -5.74 15.32
C PHE A 91 -1.64 -5.10 14.87
N PHE A 92 -0.63 -5.92 14.58
CA PHE A 92 0.62 -5.46 13.98
C PHE A 92 0.37 -4.80 12.61
N LEU A 93 -0.43 -5.42 11.75
CA LEU A 93 -0.73 -4.86 10.44
C LEU A 93 -1.59 -3.59 10.53
N GLN A 94 -2.54 -3.55 11.47
CA GLN A 94 -3.36 -2.37 11.74
C GLN A 94 -2.48 -1.18 12.16
N ALA A 95 -1.53 -1.39 13.08
CA ALA A 95 -0.59 -0.37 13.49
C ALA A 95 0.27 0.15 12.31
N VAL A 96 0.65 -0.73 11.38
CA VAL A 96 1.37 -0.33 10.15
C VAL A 96 0.50 0.52 9.22
N ALA A 97 -0.76 0.14 9.03
CA ALA A 97 -1.70 0.90 8.20
C ALA A 97 -1.95 2.29 8.79
N GLU A 98 -2.20 2.37 10.10
CA GLU A 98 -2.39 3.64 10.81
C GLU A 98 -1.16 4.55 10.70
N LYS A 99 0.03 3.98 10.91
CA LYS A 99 1.29 4.70 10.76
C LYS A 99 1.49 5.30 9.37
N LEU A 100 1.09 4.57 8.31
CA LEU A 100 1.13 5.08 6.94
C LEU A 100 0.12 6.21 6.72
N VAL A 101 -1.13 6.03 7.16
CA VAL A 101 -2.20 7.04 7.01
C VAL A 101 -1.81 8.34 7.72
N LEU A 102 -1.39 8.26 8.98
CA LEU A 102 -1.02 9.43 9.78
C LEU A 102 0.24 10.10 9.25
N GLY A 103 1.27 9.32 8.92
CA GLY A 103 2.55 9.84 8.48
C GLY A 103 2.52 10.44 7.08
N LEU A 104 1.64 9.96 6.19
CA LEU A 104 1.49 10.47 4.83
C LEU A 104 0.45 11.58 4.70
N ARG A 105 -0.32 11.87 5.76
CA ARG A 105 -1.40 12.85 5.77
C ARG A 105 -1.02 14.19 5.12
N LYS A 106 0.15 14.74 5.47
CA LYS A 106 0.64 16.02 4.94
C LYS A 106 0.97 15.94 3.44
N CYS A 107 1.58 14.85 2.99
CA CYS A 107 1.93 14.67 1.59
C CYS A 107 0.69 14.53 0.71
N SER A 108 -0.30 13.78 1.20
CA SER A 108 -1.55 13.53 0.47
C SER A 108 -2.37 14.80 0.27
N MET A 109 -2.39 15.73 1.24
CA MET A 109 -3.09 17.02 1.11
C MET A 109 -2.44 17.97 0.11
N ASN A 110 -1.12 17.84 -0.09
CA ASN A 110 -0.36 18.68 -1.02
C ASN A 110 -0.26 18.06 -2.42
N ALA A 111 -0.88 16.90 -2.66
CA ALA A 111 -0.82 16.19 -3.93
C ALA A 111 -1.72 16.86 -4.98
N THR A 112 -1.24 17.91 -5.63
CA THR A 112 -1.85 18.43 -6.86
C THR A 112 -1.55 17.48 -8.01
N GLY A 113 -2.32 16.40 -8.11
CA GLY A 113 -2.30 15.52 -9.27
C GLY A 113 -2.68 16.32 -10.52
N ARG A 114 -1.72 16.62 -11.39
CA ARG A 114 -2.02 17.16 -12.73
C ARG A 114 -2.73 16.07 -13.52
N GLN A 115 -4.06 16.13 -13.59
CA GLN A 115 -4.80 15.52 -14.70
C GLN A 115 -4.58 16.44 -15.90
N LYS A 116 -3.63 16.10 -16.78
CA LYS A 116 -3.68 16.69 -18.13
C LYS A 116 -4.94 16.14 -18.83
N PRO A 117 -5.71 17.00 -19.51
CA PRO A 117 -6.93 16.62 -20.24
C PRO A 117 -6.64 15.48 -21.22
#